data_AF-A0A2X0MSB4-F1
#
_entry.id   AF-A0A2X0MSB4-F1
#
_cell.length_a   1.000
_cell.length_b   1.000
_cell.length_c   1.000
_cell.angle_alpha   90.00
_cell.angle_beta   90.00
_cell.angle_gamma   90.00
#
_symmetry.space_group_name_H-M   'P 1'
#
loop_
_entity.id
_entity.type
_entity.pdbx_description
1 polymer ?
#
loop_
_entity_poly.entity_id
_entity_poly.type
_entity_poly.pdbx_seq_one_letter_code
_entity_poly.pdbx_strand_id
1 'polypeptide(L)'
;MFRLQGDRFLLAYTDFAFHVTRHGLPIEGFTIEWESKPESVAFLSPYIFAFSPTIVEIRHALTGQLAQFITGSQVALIYDGTAIPSSPSNDSLPRESQSSDEVAPAEKRLHFSLKSGHYHLVYEINVLPGFQSIPEAETPSFPSGFGA
;
A
#
# COMPACT_ATOMS: atom_id res chain seq x y z
N MET A 1 -9.38 5.08 -4.55
CA MET A 1 -9.23 6.02 -3.41
C MET A 1 -8.86 5.22 -2.19
N PHE A 2 -7.80 5.61 -1.48
CA PHE A 2 -7.32 4.91 -0.29
C PHE A 2 -7.37 5.83 0.92
N ARG A 3 -7.85 5.33 2.06
CA ARG A 3 -7.83 6.07 3.32
C ARG A 3 -6.46 5.95 3.98
N LEU A 4 -5.83 7.07 4.27
CA LEU A 4 -4.58 7.13 5.03
C LEU A 4 -4.90 7.43 6.51
N GLN A 5 -3.87 7.61 7.33
CA GLN A 5 -4.06 8.05 8.72
C GLN A 5 -4.73 9.44 8.79
N GLY A 6 -5.63 9.62 9.77
CA GLY A 6 -6.39 10.85 9.95
C GLY A 6 -7.47 11.08 8.88
N ASP A 7 -7.61 12.35 8.47
CA ASP A 7 -8.59 12.82 7.47
C ASP A 7 -7.98 13.00 6.07
N ARG A 8 -6.93 12.23 5.77
CA ARG A 8 -6.23 12.24 4.47
C ARG A 8 -6.58 11.01 3.65
N PHE A 9 -6.74 11.21 2.36
CA PHE A 9 -6.98 10.14 1.39
C PHE A 9 -6.00 10.27 0.23
N LEU A 10 -5.67 9.16 -0.42
CA LEU A 10 -4.86 9.11 -1.62
C LEU A 10 -5.74 8.74 -2.82
N LEU A 11 -5.77 9.58 -3.84
CA LEU A 11 -6.34 9.26 -5.13
C LEU A 11 -5.22 8.78 -6.05
N ALA A 12 -5.36 7.57 -6.59
CA ALA A 12 -4.39 6.97 -7.49
C ALA A 12 -5.01 6.85 -8.89
N TYR A 13 -4.36 7.49 -9.86
CA TYR A 13 -4.64 7.43 -11.28
C TYR A 13 -3.53 6.64 -11.98
N THR A 14 -3.68 6.44 -13.29
CA THR A 14 -2.74 5.65 -14.10
C THR A 14 -1.34 6.26 -14.17
N ASP A 15 -1.22 7.59 -14.18
CA ASP A 15 0.09 8.26 -14.33
C ASP A 15 0.61 8.86 -13.02
N PHE A 16 -0.28 9.15 -12.06
CA PHE A 16 0.09 9.79 -10.80
C PHE A 16 -0.92 9.50 -9.67
N ALA A 17 -0.55 9.86 -8.45
CA ALA A 17 -1.42 9.89 -7.29
C ALA A 17 -1.21 11.15 -6.46
N PHE A 18 -2.24 11.64 -5.77
CA PHE A 18 -2.12 12.82 -4.92
C PHE A 18 -3.05 12.72 -3.70
N HIS A 19 -2.74 13.49 -2.66
CA HIS A 19 -3.56 13.50 -1.46
C HIS A 19 -4.75 14.45 -1.57
N VAL A 20 -5.86 14.04 -0.97
CA VAL A 20 -7.04 14.88 -0.77
C VAL A 20 -7.47 14.86 0.69
N THR A 21 -8.13 15.93 1.11
CA THR A 21 -8.79 16.01 2.42
C THR A 21 -10.05 15.15 2.45
N ARG A 22 -10.65 14.96 3.64
CA ARG A 22 -11.98 14.33 3.80
C ARG A 22 -13.10 14.98 2.99
N HIS A 23 -12.92 16.24 2.58
CA HIS A 23 -13.87 16.98 1.76
C HIS A 23 -13.57 16.87 0.26
N GLY A 24 -12.57 16.09 -0.14
CA GLY A 24 -12.16 15.89 -1.53
C GLY A 24 -11.30 17.02 -2.11
N LEU A 25 -10.94 18.02 -1.31
CA LEU A 25 -10.05 19.09 -1.76
C LEU A 25 -8.61 18.56 -1.88
N PRO A 26 -7.89 18.82 -2.99
CA PRO A 26 -6.48 18.49 -3.14
C PRO A 26 -5.64 19.11 -2.03
N ILE A 27 -4.65 18.36 -1.55
CA ILE A 27 -3.59 18.90 -0.70
C ILE A 27 -2.45 19.31 -1.63
N GLU A 28 -2.17 20.61 -1.72
CA GLU A 28 -1.19 21.16 -2.65
C GLU A 28 0.23 20.66 -2.38
N GLY A 29 1.05 20.62 -3.44
CA GLY A 29 2.49 20.40 -3.37
C GLY A 29 2.95 18.93 -3.30
N PHE A 30 2.03 17.97 -3.24
CA PHE A 30 2.39 16.56 -3.11
C PHE A 30 1.70 15.66 -4.14
N THR A 31 2.47 15.25 -5.16
CA THR A 31 2.06 14.29 -6.18
C THR A 31 3.10 13.18 -6.27
N ILE A 32 2.63 11.95 -6.33
CA ILE A 32 3.41 10.76 -6.64
C ILE A 32 3.28 10.53 -8.14
N GLU A 33 4.36 10.63 -8.89
CA GLU A 33 4.40 10.21 -10.30
C GLU A 33 4.84 8.74 -10.35
N TRP A 34 4.11 7.92 -11.09
CA TRP A 34 4.47 6.51 -11.25
C TRP A 34 5.58 6.38 -12.30
N GLU A 35 6.58 5.52 -12.02
CA GLU A 35 7.65 5.23 -12.98
C GLU A 35 7.18 4.22 -14.05
N SER A 36 6.06 3.56 -13.78
CA SER A 36 5.36 2.65 -14.70
C SER A 36 3.90 3.03 -14.86
N LYS A 37 3.19 2.41 -15.81
CA LYS A 37 1.73 2.55 -15.94
C LYS A 37 1.03 1.41 -15.19
N PRO A 38 0.66 1.58 -13.91
CA PRO A 38 -0.05 0.55 -13.18
C PRO A 38 -1.42 0.25 -13.80
N GLU A 39 -1.73 -1.04 -13.91
CA GLU A 39 -3.06 -1.56 -14.25
C GLU A 39 -3.93 -1.73 -13.00
N SER A 40 -3.30 -1.96 -11.85
CA SER A 40 -3.97 -2.05 -10.56
C SER A 40 -3.13 -1.44 -9.46
N VAL A 41 -3.79 -0.96 -8.41
CA VAL A 41 -3.16 -0.34 -7.25
C VAL A 41 -3.78 -0.89 -5.98
N ALA A 42 -2.96 -1.25 -5.01
CA ALA A 42 -3.41 -1.71 -3.70
C ALA A 42 -2.71 -0.96 -2.57
N PHE A 43 -3.37 -0.87 -1.43
CA PHE A 43 -2.84 -0.19 -0.24
C PHE A 43 -2.72 -1.18 0.91
N LEU A 44 -1.53 -1.27 1.50
CA LEU A 44 -1.27 -1.98 2.75
C LEU A 44 -0.35 -1.10 3.59
N SER A 45 -0.93 -0.54 4.65
CA SER A 45 -0.27 0.52 5.43
C SER A 45 1.14 0.12 5.87
N PRO A 46 2.14 1.01 5.73
CA PRO A 46 2.04 2.39 5.25
C PRO A 46 2.28 2.56 3.73
N TYR A 47 2.27 1.47 2.94
CA TYR A 47 2.70 1.47 1.54
C TYR A 47 1.54 1.40 0.55
N ILE A 48 1.78 2.01 -0.61
CA ILE A 48 0.98 1.87 -1.82
C ILE A 48 1.77 1.02 -2.82
N PHE A 49 1.08 0.07 -3.46
CA PHE A 49 1.63 -0.88 -4.41
C PHE A 49 0.97 -0.64 -5.76
N ALA A 50 1.76 -0.25 -6.76
CA ALA A 50 1.34 -0.02 -8.13
C ALA A 50 1.83 -1.19 -9.00
N PHE A 51 0.89 -1.96 -9.56
CA PHE A 51 1.18 -3.16 -10.33
C PHE A 51 1.03 -2.87 -11.82
N SER A 52 2.14 -2.95 -12.55
CA SER A 52 2.19 -2.98 -14.02
C SER A 52 2.60 -4.39 -14.48
N PRO A 53 2.43 -4.76 -15.76
CA PRO A 53 2.72 -6.11 -16.25
C PRO A 53 4.15 -6.62 -16.01
N THR A 54 5.10 -5.73 -15.74
CA THR A 54 6.52 -6.05 -15.56
C THR A 54 7.10 -5.59 -14.22
N ILE A 55 6.42 -4.69 -13.49
CA ILE A 55 6.95 -4.05 -12.29
C ILE A 55 5.85 -3.93 -11.22
N VAL A 56 6.17 -4.31 -9.98
CA VAL A 56 5.50 -3.83 -8.77
C VAL A 56 6.30 -2.67 -8.21
N GLU A 57 5.73 -1.48 -8.25
CA GLU A 57 6.28 -0.27 -7.70
C GLU A 57 5.72 -0.05 -6.29
N ILE A 58 6.62 0.02 -5.29
CA ILE A 58 6.26 0.12 -3.88
C ILE A 58 6.70 1.49 -3.38
N ARG A 59 5.74 2.31 -2.96
CA ARG A 59 6.00 3.65 -2.42
C ARG A 59 5.38 3.82 -1.05
N HIS A 60 5.98 4.67 -0.20
CA HIS A 60 5.35 5.08 1.04
C HIS A 60 4.16 5.99 0.74
N ALA A 61 2.95 5.63 1.20
CA ALA A 61 1.71 6.26 0.73
C ALA A 61 1.55 7.73 1.16
N LEU A 62 2.21 8.14 2.25
CA LEU A 62 2.17 9.51 2.75
C LEU A 62 3.27 10.41 2.18
N THR A 63 4.47 9.86 1.94
CA THR A 63 5.65 10.66 1.51
C THR A 63 6.02 10.43 0.06
N GLY A 64 5.40 9.46 -0.61
CA GLY A 64 5.64 9.08 -2.01
C GLY A 64 7.05 8.60 -2.32
N GLN A 65 7.89 8.46 -1.30
CA GLN A 65 9.24 7.94 -1.47
C GLN A 65 9.15 6.51 -1.98
N LEU A 66 9.98 6.22 -2.98
CA LEU A 66 10.17 4.89 -3.51
C LEU A 66 10.83 4.01 -2.44
N ALA A 67 10.15 2.93 -2.08
CA ALA A 67 10.70 1.92 -1.17
C ALA A 67 11.43 0.84 -1.97
N GLN A 68 10.81 0.32 -3.03
CA GLN A 68 11.34 -0.80 -3.81
C GLN A 68 10.64 -0.96 -5.16
N PHE A 69 11.34 -1.58 -6.11
CA PHE A 69 10.75 -2.25 -7.27
C PHE A 69 10.87 -3.78 -7.16
N ILE A 70 9.83 -4.49 -7.60
CA ILE A 70 9.88 -5.93 -7.87
C ILE A 70 9.63 -6.12 -9.37
N THR A 71 10.61 -6.64 -10.09
CA THR A 71 10.50 -6.87 -11.54
C THR A 71 10.07 -8.31 -11.84
N GLY A 72 9.25 -8.50 -12.86
CA GLY A 72 8.82 -9.83 -13.31
C GLY A 72 8.13 -9.79 -14.67
N SER A 73 7.34 -10.82 -14.97
CA SER A 73 6.55 -10.93 -16.19
C SER A 73 5.12 -11.33 -15.86
N GLN A 74 4.15 -10.73 -16.57
CA GLN A 74 2.71 -10.92 -16.36
C GLN A 74 2.35 -10.78 -14.87
N VAL A 75 2.84 -9.70 -14.26
CA VAL A 75 2.53 -9.36 -12.88
C VAL A 75 1.05 -9.02 -12.77
N ALA A 76 0.36 -9.59 -11.79
CA ALA A 76 -1.05 -9.26 -11.54
C ALA A 76 -1.36 -9.29 -10.05
N LEU A 77 -2.05 -8.25 -9.57
CA LEU A 77 -2.70 -8.27 -8.26
C LEU A 77 -3.85 -9.28 -8.30
N ILE A 78 -3.89 -10.22 -7.35
CA ILE A 78 -4.93 -11.26 -7.29
C ILE A 78 -5.87 -11.08 -6.10
N TYR A 79 -5.39 -10.44 -5.03
CA TYR A 79 -6.16 -10.18 -3.82
C TYR A 79 -5.68 -8.92 -3.14
N ASP A 80 -6.59 -7.99 -2.85
CA ASP A 80 -6.30 -6.67 -2.30
C ASP A 80 -6.77 -6.47 -0.84
N GLY A 81 -7.26 -7.53 -0.21
CA GLY A 81 -7.79 -7.48 1.15
C GLY A 81 -9.22 -6.94 1.27
N THR A 82 -9.92 -6.67 0.16
CA THR A 82 -11.30 -6.14 0.20
C THR A 82 -12.38 -7.20 0.07
N ALA A 83 -12.05 -8.45 -0.29
CA ALA A 83 -13.09 -9.47 -0.37
C ALA A 83 -13.67 -9.74 1.01
N ILE A 84 -15.00 -9.66 1.08
CA ILE A 84 -15.78 -9.97 2.27
C ILE A 84 -15.43 -11.41 2.66
N PRO A 85 -14.92 -11.68 3.88
CA PRO A 85 -14.83 -13.06 4.34
C PRO A 85 -16.24 -13.61 4.32
N SER A 86 -16.50 -14.61 3.47
CA SER A 86 -17.74 -15.38 3.54
C SER A 86 -17.88 -15.80 5.00
N SER A 87 -18.93 -15.31 5.65
CA SER A 87 -19.21 -15.55 7.07
C SER A 87 -18.90 -17.00 7.42
N PRO A 88 -18.19 -17.31 8.52
CA PRO A 88 -18.15 -18.68 8.97
C PRO A 88 -19.60 -19.10 9.17
N SER A 89 -20.04 -20.11 8.44
CA SER A 89 -21.32 -20.78 8.66
C SER A 89 -21.30 -21.30 10.10
N ASN A 90 -21.84 -20.52 11.04
CA ASN A 90 -22.10 -20.94 12.40
C ASN A 90 -23.19 -22.02 12.30
N ASP A 91 -22.76 -23.27 12.22
CA ASP A 91 -23.62 -24.41 12.46
C ASP A 91 -24.13 -24.31 13.91
N SER A 92 -25.44 -24.34 14.07
CA SER A 92 -26.17 -23.85 15.23
C SER A 92 -25.91 -24.66 16.52
N LEU A 93 -25.39 -23.99 17.56
CA LEU A 93 -25.59 -24.38 18.96
C LEU A 93 -25.93 -23.12 19.78
N PRO A 94 -26.93 -23.16 20.68
CA PRO A 94 -27.27 -22.01 21.50
C PRO A 94 -26.23 -21.90 22.62
N ARG A 95 -25.36 -20.88 22.58
CA ARG A 95 -24.44 -20.57 23.67
C ARG A 95 -24.77 -19.19 24.24
N GLU A 96 -24.98 -19.19 25.55
CA GLU A 96 -25.43 -18.08 26.37
C GLU A 96 -24.57 -16.83 26.24
N SER A 97 -25.25 -15.70 26.40
CA SER A 97 -24.78 -14.32 26.44
C SER A 97 -23.46 -14.08 27.17
N GLN A 98 -22.40 -13.77 26.43
CA GLN A 98 -21.22 -13.05 26.96
C GLN A 98 -20.63 -12.09 25.91
N SER A 99 -20.55 -10.83 26.34
CA SER A 99 -19.57 -9.78 26.00
C SER A 99 -19.19 -9.49 24.55
N SER A 100 -19.41 -8.23 24.16
CA SER A 100 -18.79 -7.47 23.07
C SER A 100 -17.52 -8.10 22.47
N ASP A 101 -17.68 -8.82 21.36
CA ASP A 101 -16.57 -9.26 20.52
C ASP A 101 -15.88 -8.01 19.94
N GLU A 102 -14.76 -7.63 20.56
CA GLU A 102 -13.74 -6.82 19.91
C GLU A 102 -13.15 -7.70 18.79
N VAL A 103 -13.82 -7.72 17.63
CA VAL A 103 -13.32 -8.39 16.43
C VAL A 103 -11.97 -7.75 16.14
N ALA A 104 -10.89 -8.48 16.45
CA ALA A 104 -9.54 -8.06 16.11
C ALA A 104 -9.55 -7.62 14.64
N PRO A 105 -8.98 -6.46 14.31
CA PRO A 105 -9.05 -5.94 12.95
C PRO A 105 -8.49 -7.02 12.02
N ALA A 106 -9.30 -7.48 11.08
CA ALA A 106 -8.88 -8.48 10.11
C ALA A 106 -7.57 -7.99 9.48
N GLU A 107 -6.51 -8.77 9.62
CA GLU A 107 -5.21 -8.42 9.10
C GLU A 107 -5.33 -8.31 7.58
N LYS A 108 -5.08 -7.10 7.05
CA LYS A 108 -5.22 -6.87 5.62
C LYS A 108 -4.08 -7.58 4.91
N ARG A 109 -4.41 -8.51 3.99
CA ARG A 109 -3.44 -9.25 3.18
C ARG A 109 -3.48 -8.80 1.73
N LEU A 110 -2.31 -8.74 1.09
CA LEU A 110 -2.18 -8.48 -0.33
C LEU A 110 -1.47 -9.64 -0.99
N HIS A 111 -2.08 -10.21 -2.02
CA HIS A 111 -1.45 -11.25 -2.83
C HIS A 111 -1.31 -10.79 -4.28
N PHE A 112 -0.18 -11.10 -4.90
CA PHE A 112 0.05 -10.88 -6.31
C PHE A 112 0.72 -12.10 -6.94
N SER A 113 0.66 -12.20 -8.26
CA SER A 113 1.31 -13.28 -9.00
C SER A 113 2.33 -12.75 -10.00
N LEU A 114 3.35 -13.57 -10.28
CA LEU A 114 4.32 -13.37 -11.35
C LEU A 114 4.41 -14.65 -12.17
N LYS A 115 4.47 -14.55 -13.50
CA LYS A 115 4.73 -15.72 -14.33
C LYS A 115 6.19 -16.18 -14.19
N SER A 116 6.36 -17.49 -14.03
CA SER A 116 7.65 -18.20 -14.03
C SER A 116 7.54 -19.42 -14.95
N GLY A 117 8.09 -19.31 -16.16
CA GLY A 117 7.99 -20.35 -17.18
C GLY A 117 6.54 -20.64 -17.58
N HIS A 118 6.05 -21.83 -17.21
CA HIS A 118 4.70 -22.32 -17.56
C HIS A 118 3.66 -22.11 -16.46
N TYR A 119 4.04 -21.56 -15.30
CA TYR A 119 3.16 -21.38 -14.15
C TYR A 119 3.26 -19.96 -13.61
N HIS A 120 2.35 -19.61 -12.71
CA HIS A 120 2.42 -18.37 -11.94
C HIS A 120 2.84 -18.69 -10.51
N LEU A 121 3.83 -17.96 -9.99
CA LEU A 121 4.15 -17.92 -8.58
C LEU A 121 3.24 -16.90 -7.90
N VAL A 122 2.65 -17.27 -6.78
CA VAL A 122 1.81 -16.41 -5.97
C VAL A 122 2.59 -15.98 -4.73
N TYR A 123 2.62 -14.68 -4.48
CA TYR A 123 3.30 -14.05 -3.37
C TYR A 123 2.29 -13.41 -2.44
N GLU A 124 2.50 -13.60 -1.13
CA GLU A 124 1.85 -12.85 -0.07
C GLU A 124 2.78 -11.75 0.43
N ILE A 125 2.28 -10.52 0.50
CA ILE A 125 3.05 -9.37 0.96
C ILE A 125 2.87 -9.23 2.47
N ASN A 126 3.99 -9.31 3.19
CA ASN A 126 4.06 -9.08 4.62
C ASN A 126 4.85 -7.80 4.90
N VAL A 127 4.23 -6.83 5.56
CA VAL A 127 4.90 -5.60 6.00
C VAL A 127 5.40 -5.80 7.43
N LEU A 128 6.72 -5.94 7.58
CA LEU A 128 7.33 -6.20 8.87
C LEU A 128 7.32 -4.95 9.79
N PRO A 129 7.11 -5.12 11.10
CA PRO A 129 7.24 -4.02 12.06
C PRO A 129 8.69 -3.50 12.08
N GLY A 130 8.85 -2.17 12.04
CA GLY A 130 10.16 -1.50 12.06
C GLY A 130 10.55 -0.78 10.76
N PHE A 131 9.95 -1.13 9.62
CA PHE A 131 10.16 -0.41 8.35
C PHE A 131 9.20 0.79 8.13
N GLN A 132 8.36 1.10 9.12
CA GLN A 132 7.40 2.19 9.03
C GLN A 132 8.03 3.60 9.08
N SER A 133 9.27 3.72 9.56
CA SER A 133 10.03 4.98 9.55
C SER A 133 11.08 4.94 8.45
N ILE A 134 10.95 5.83 7.47
CA ILE A 134 12.03 6.16 6.55
C ILE A 134 13.14 6.84 7.37
N PRO A 135 14.42 6.43 7.27
CA PRO A 135 15.50 7.20 7.87
C PRO A 135 15.51 8.59 7.22
N GLU A 136 15.40 9.64 8.04
CA GLU A 136 15.56 11.02 7.59
C GLU A 136 16.82 11.10 6.72
N ALA A 137 16.66 11.47 5.45
CA ALA A 137 17.80 11.66 4.57
C ALA A 137 18.71 12.70 5.23
N GLU A 138 19.95 12.31 5.54
CA GLU A 138 20.96 13.24 6.04
C GLU A 138 21.03 14.42 5.07
N THR A 139 20.59 15.58 5.53
CA THR A 139 20.75 16.82 4.79
C THR A 139 22.26 17.03 4.65
N PRO A 140 22.81 17.15 3.43
CA PRO A 140 24.23 17.40 3.27
C PRO A 140 24.54 18.74 3.93
N SER A 141 25.29 18.69 5.03
CA SER A 141 25.80 19.87 5.70
C SER A 141 26.87 20.48 4.81
N PHE A 142 26.51 21.56 4.11
CA PHE A 142 27.51 22.38 3.43
C PHE A 142 28.38 23.06 4.50
N PRO A 143 29.72 22.96 4.44
CA PRO A 143 30.57 23.68 5.37
C PRO A 143 30.38 25.19 5.14
N SER A 144 29.87 25.87 6.17
CA SER A 144 29.87 27.32 6.26
C SER A 144 31.32 27.80 6.42
N GLY A 145 31.99 28.05 5.31
CA GLY A 145 33.40 28.44 5.34
C GLY A 145 33.99 28.85 4.01
N PHE A 146 33.50 29.96 3.44
CA PHE A 146 34.36 30.84 2.64
C PHE A 146 34.12 32.28 3.10
N GLY A 147 34.90 32.66 4.11
CA GLY A 147 35.21 34.07 4.33
C GLY A 147 36.22 34.52 3.27
N ALA A 148 35.94 35.66 2.66
CA ALA A 148 36.91 36.57 2.08
C ALA A 148 36.44 37.99 2.41
#